data_AF-A0A1G7AYL0-F1
#
_entry.id   AF-A0A1G7AYL0-F1
#
_cell.length_a   1.000
_cell.length_b   1.000
_cell.length_c   1.000
_cell.angle_alpha   90.00
_cell.angle_beta   90.00
_cell.angle_gamma   90.00
#
_symmetry.space_group_name_H-M   'P 1'
#
loop_
_entity.id
_entity.type
_entity.pdbx_description
1 polymer ?
#
loop_
_entity_poly.entity_id
_entity_poly.type
_entity_poly.pdbx_seq_one_letter_code
_entity_poly.pdbx_strand_id
1 'polypeptide(L)'
;MNAGAVPIRLRLSYWESLGLKKFLEPICQTKVGPETRNETIVLIEFAEKFYGKCFGHGLNRSDKVATYQIPISVARIIHYRLQCQPTNAALQQILWLLDQHLTNRGLKPEFEKTLAILGH
;
A
#
# COMPACT_ATOMS: atom_id res chain seq x y z
N MET A 1 -5.15 5.41 25.36
CA MET A 1 -3.87 4.66 25.26
C MET A 1 -3.29 4.93 23.89
N ASN A 2 -2.11 5.58 23.82
CA ASN A 2 -1.42 5.89 22.57
C ASN A 2 -0.90 4.58 21.96
N ALA A 3 -1.72 3.94 21.13
CA ALA A 3 -1.23 2.91 20.23
C ALA A 3 -0.40 3.61 19.15
N GLY A 4 0.87 3.91 19.47
CA GLY A 4 1.89 4.21 18.48
C GLY A 4 1.78 3.15 17.40
N ALA A 5 1.23 3.54 16.25
CA ALA A 5 0.46 2.67 15.40
C ALA A 5 1.33 1.52 14.86
N VAL A 6 1.20 0.32 15.46
CA VAL A 6 2.03 -0.84 15.13
C VAL A 6 1.98 -1.06 13.62
N PRO A 7 3.12 -1.16 12.92
CA PRO A 7 3.11 -1.35 11.47
C PRO A 7 2.36 -2.64 11.07
N ILE A 8 1.78 -2.63 9.88
CA ILE A 8 1.17 -3.82 9.26
C ILE A 8 2.30 -4.67 8.70
N ARG A 9 2.28 -5.98 8.98
CA ARG A 9 3.24 -6.94 8.44
C ARG A 9 2.65 -7.62 7.22
N LEU A 10 3.10 -7.26 6.02
CA LEU A 10 2.69 -7.91 4.78
C LEU A 10 3.69 -8.99 4.39
N ARG A 11 3.19 -10.19 4.12
CA ARG A 11 3.98 -11.29 3.56
C ARG A 11 3.72 -11.31 2.05
N LEU A 12 4.70 -10.93 1.26
CA LEU A 12 4.57 -10.81 -0.20
C LEU A 12 5.55 -11.76 -0.90
N SER A 13 5.03 -12.48 -1.88
CA SER A 13 5.81 -13.22 -2.88
C SER A 13 6.51 -12.27 -3.87
N TYR A 14 7.36 -12.82 -4.72
CA TYR A 14 8.01 -12.08 -5.80
C TYR A 14 7.01 -11.31 -6.68
N TRP A 15 5.91 -11.97 -7.08
CA TRP A 15 4.93 -11.37 -7.99
C TRP A 15 4.11 -10.27 -7.33
N GLU A 16 3.79 -10.42 -6.04
CA GLU A 16 3.14 -9.37 -5.25
C GLU A 16 4.08 -8.18 -5.05
N SER A 17 5.34 -8.42 -4.67
CA SER A 17 6.35 -7.37 -4.53
C SER A 17 6.61 -6.63 -5.85
N LEU A 18 6.62 -7.35 -6.98
CA LEU A 18 6.73 -6.75 -8.31
C LEU A 18 5.47 -5.95 -8.68
N GLY A 19 4.28 -6.46 -8.37
CA GLY A 19 3.02 -5.77 -8.57
C GLY A 19 2.98 -4.46 -7.79
N LEU A 20 3.33 -4.49 -6.50
CA LEU A 20 3.42 -3.32 -5.65
C LEU A 20 4.45 -2.32 -6.17
N LYS A 21 5.60 -2.80 -6.65
CA LYS A 21 6.59 -1.94 -7.30
C LYS A 21 6.00 -1.22 -8.50
N LYS A 22 5.40 -1.94 -9.45
CA LYS A 22 4.82 -1.34 -10.65
C LYS A 22 3.74 -0.31 -10.31
N PHE A 23 2.99 -0.54 -9.22
CA PHE A 23 2.01 0.42 -8.71
C PHE A 23 2.65 1.68 -8.11
N LEU A 24 3.75 1.54 -7.36
CA LEU A 24 4.45 2.66 -6.71
C LEU A 24 5.37 3.44 -7.66
N GLU A 25 5.87 2.83 -8.73
CA GLU A 25 6.82 3.41 -9.69
C GLU A 25 6.34 4.73 -10.34
N PRO A 26 5.11 4.84 -10.90
CA PRO A 26 4.63 6.11 -11.44
C PRO A 26 4.44 7.20 -10.38
N ILE A 27 4.16 6.81 -9.13
CA ILE A 27 4.02 7.74 -8.00
C ILE A 27 5.38 8.34 -7.65
N CYS A 28 6.46 7.55 -7.73
CA CYS A 28 7.83 8.02 -7.55
C CYS A 28 8.31 8.96 -8.66
N GLN A 29 7.75 8.84 -9.86
CA GLN A 29 8.07 9.70 -11.00
C GLN A 29 7.29 11.03 -10.99
N THR A 30 6.33 11.19 -10.07
CA THR A 30 5.59 12.44 -9.92
C THR A 30 6.55 13.52 -9.38
N LYS A 31 6.74 14.60 -10.14
CA LYS A 31 7.53 15.74 -9.68
C LYS A 31 6.89 16.32 -8.43
N VAL A 32 7.62 16.33 -7.31
CA VAL A 32 7.16 16.93 -6.06
C VAL A 32 7.22 18.45 -6.20
N GLY A 33 6.06 19.05 -6.46
CA GLY A 33 5.83 20.50 -6.40
C GLY A 33 5.16 20.93 -5.08
N PRO A 34 5.01 22.24 -4.84
CA PRO A 34 4.35 22.78 -3.64
C PRO A 34 2.87 22.36 -3.52
N GLU A 35 2.21 21.97 -4.61
CA GLU A 35 0.84 21.43 -4.62
C GLU A 35 0.76 19.91 -4.36
N THR A 36 1.90 19.24 -4.15
CA THR A 36 1.92 17.79 -3.96
C THR A 36 1.27 17.42 -2.63
N ARG A 37 0.19 16.64 -2.69
CA ARG A 37 -0.47 16.13 -1.48
C ARG A 37 0.53 15.38 -0.59
N ASN A 38 0.50 15.65 0.72
CA ASN A 38 1.33 14.97 1.73
C ASN A 38 1.32 13.44 1.59
N GLU A 39 0.19 12.86 1.20
CA GLU A 39 0.04 11.43 0.96
C GLU A 39 0.99 10.90 -0.14
N THR A 40 1.18 11.67 -1.22
CA THR A 40 2.11 11.32 -2.30
C THR A 40 3.56 11.36 -1.80
N ILE A 41 3.94 12.37 -1.01
CA ILE A 41 5.28 12.48 -0.42
C ILE A 41 5.57 11.24 0.46
N VAL A 42 4.63 10.89 1.33
CA VAL A 42 4.74 9.71 2.21
C VAL A 42 4.87 8.40 1.41
N LEU A 43 4.14 8.28 0.29
CA LEU A 43 4.27 7.11 -0.59
C LEU A 43 5.63 7.05 -1.28
N ILE A 44 6.19 8.19 -1.71
CA ILE A 44 7.52 8.25 -2.35
C ILE A 44 8.59 7.78 -1.35
N GLU A 45 8.61 8.36 -0.14
CA GLU A 45 9.57 7.96 0.90
C GLU A 45 9.47 6.48 1.26
N PHE A 46 8.24 5.94 1.30
CA PHE A 46 8.03 4.52 1.53
C PHE A 46 8.53 3.66 0.37
N ALA A 47 8.23 4.06 -0.87
CA ALA A 47 8.59 3.33 -2.06
C ALA A 47 10.11 3.21 -2.22
N GLU A 48 10.87 4.28 -1.95
CA GLU A 48 12.35 4.23 -1.95
C GLU A 48 12.90 3.21 -0.94
N LYS A 49 12.37 3.22 0.29
CA LYS A 49 12.74 2.24 1.34
C LYS A 49 12.33 0.82 0.97
N PHE A 50 11.16 0.67 0.33
CA PHE A 50 10.65 -0.61 -0.15
C PHE A 50 11.54 -1.17 -1.27
N TYR A 51 11.95 -0.35 -2.24
CA TYR A 51 12.83 -0.76 -3.34
C TYR A 51 14.19 -1.22 -2.85
N GLY A 52 14.82 -0.47 -1.94
CA GLY A 52 16.09 -0.86 -1.35
C GLY A 52 16.03 -2.23 -0.68
N LYS A 53 14.95 -2.53 0.05
CA LYS A 53 14.76 -3.82 0.73
C LYS A 53 14.39 -4.96 -0.21
N CYS A 54 13.54 -4.70 -1.20
CA CYS A 54 13.09 -5.71 -2.16
C CYS A 54 14.21 -6.11 -3.12
N PHE A 55 14.84 -5.14 -3.78
CA PHE A 55 15.72 -5.40 -4.91
C PHE A 55 17.20 -5.31 -4.54
N GLY A 56 17.56 -4.65 -3.43
CA GLY A 56 18.94 -4.60 -2.94
C GLY A 56 19.47 -5.93 -2.38
N HIS A 57 18.58 -6.83 -1.93
CA HIS A 57 18.96 -8.17 -1.43
C HIS A 57 18.77 -9.29 -2.46
N GLY A 58 18.50 -8.97 -3.72
CA GLY A 58 18.34 -9.97 -4.77
C GLY A 58 17.10 -10.85 -4.54
N LEU A 59 15.90 -10.24 -4.53
CA LEU A 59 14.65 -10.96 -4.82
C LEU A 59 14.77 -11.57 -6.23
N ASN A 60 15.42 -12.72 -6.30
CA ASN A 60 15.38 -13.60 -7.45
C ASN A 60 13.96 -14.16 -7.56
N ARG A 61 13.58 -14.68 -8.74
CA ARG A 61 12.30 -15.40 -8.99
C ARG A 61 12.21 -16.72 -8.21
N SER A 62 12.56 -16.70 -6.94
CA SER A 62 12.44 -17.80 -6.00
C SER A 62 11.12 -17.61 -5.26
N ASP A 63 10.41 -18.70 -4.95
CA ASP A 63 9.17 -18.75 -4.15
C ASP A 63 9.30 -18.20 -2.71
N LYS A 64 10.39 -17.48 -2.40
CA LYS A 64 10.62 -16.88 -1.09
C LYS A 64 9.64 -15.74 -0.86
N VAL A 65 8.77 -15.94 0.12
CA VAL A 65 7.88 -14.92 0.65
C VAL A 65 8.68 -14.01 1.59
N ALA A 66 8.74 -12.72 1.27
CA ALA A 66 9.38 -11.72 2.11
C ALA A 66 8.34 -11.02 3.01
N THR A 67 8.74 -10.68 4.24
CA THR A 67 7.88 -9.95 5.17
C THR A 67 8.27 -8.48 5.24
N TYR A 68 7.31 -7.60 4.97
CA TYR A 68 7.47 -6.15 4.96
C TYR A 68 6.67 -5.52 6.08
N GLN A 69 7.26 -4.52 6.74
CA GLN A 69 6.57 -3.70 7.71
C GLN A 69 6.15 -2.39 7.04
N ILE A 70 4.85 -2.16 6.97
CA ILE A 70 4.25 -0.98 6.34
C ILE A 70 3.59 -0.13 7.43
N PRO A 71 3.94 1.16 7.56
CA PRO A 71 3.24 2.07 8.46
C PRO A 71 1.74 2.09 8.14
N ILE A 72 0.89 2.21 9.17
CA ILE A 72 -0.57 2.21 8.98
C ILE A 72 -1.03 3.33 8.03
N SER A 73 -0.43 4.51 8.12
CA SER A 73 -0.72 5.63 7.21
C SER A 73 -0.49 5.25 5.74
N VAL A 74 0.66 4.66 5.44
CA VAL A 74 1.00 4.15 4.10
C VAL A 74 0.02 3.06 3.67
N ALA A 75 -0.29 2.11 4.55
CA ALA A 75 -1.20 1.02 4.26
C ALA A 75 -2.61 1.50 3.88
N ARG A 76 -3.14 2.52 4.58
CA ARG A 76 -4.43 3.14 4.27
C ARG A 76 -4.41 3.84 2.91
N ILE A 77 -3.33 4.57 2.59
CA ILE A 77 -3.19 5.25 1.30
C ILE A 77 -3.12 4.24 0.15
N ILE A 78 -2.33 3.16 0.31
CA ILE A 78 -2.23 2.09 -0.70
C ILE A 78 -3.57 1.40 -0.89
N HIS A 79 -4.24 1.02 0.21
CA HIS A 79 -5.56 0.37 0.18
C HIS A 79 -6.58 1.23 -0.58
N TYR A 80 -6.70 2.52 -0.24
CA TYR A 80 -7.59 3.45 -0.93
C TYR A 80 -7.27 3.57 -2.42
N ARG A 81 -6.01 3.81 -2.79
CA ARG A 81 -5.63 3.99 -4.20
C ARG A 81 -5.81 2.72 -5.03
N LEU A 82 -5.58 1.54 -4.45
CA LEU A 82 -5.81 0.26 -5.13
C LEU A 82 -7.30 -0.01 -5.38
N GLN A 83 -8.19 0.50 -4.54
CA GLN A 83 -9.63 0.36 -4.76
C GLN A 83 -10.15 1.24 -5.90
N CYS A 84 -9.49 2.36 -6.18
CA CYS A 84 -9.87 3.30 -7.24
C CYS A 84 -9.28 2.95 -8.62
N GLN A 85 -8.48 1.88 -8.74
CA GLN A 85 -7.77 1.53 -9.96
C GLN A 85 -8.03 0.08 -10.38
N PRO A 86 -7.98 -0.24 -11.69
CA PRO A 86 -8.00 -1.63 -12.13
C PRO A 86 -6.80 -2.37 -11.56
N THR A 87 -7.06 -3.50 -10.92
CA THR A 87 -6.08 -4.28 -10.17
C THR A 87 -5.91 -5.65 -10.84
N ASN A 88 -4.67 -6.12 -10.91
CA ASN A 88 -4.37 -7.50 -11.32
C ASN A 88 -4.38 -8.45 -10.11
N ALA A 89 -4.25 -9.76 -10.34
CA ALA A 89 -4.29 -10.77 -9.28
C ALA A 89 -3.30 -10.50 -8.12
N ALA A 90 -2.09 -10.04 -8.42
CA ALA A 90 -1.09 -9.72 -7.41
C ALA A 90 -1.49 -8.51 -6.55
N LEU A 91 -2.05 -7.47 -7.17
CA LEU A 91 -2.55 -6.28 -6.47
C LEU A 91 -3.84 -6.57 -5.69
N GLN A 92 -4.70 -7.45 -6.20
CA GLN A 92 -5.90 -7.93 -5.50
C GLN A 92 -5.53 -8.69 -4.22
N GLN A 93 -4.49 -9.53 -4.26
CA GLN A 93 -4.00 -10.22 -3.08
C GLN A 93 -3.46 -9.25 -2.02
N ILE A 94 -2.69 -8.23 -2.44
CA ILE A 94 -2.22 -7.16 -1.55
C ILE A 94 -3.39 -6.39 -0.95
N LEU A 95 -4.38 -6.03 -1.77
CA LEU A 95 -5.58 -5.32 -1.33
C LEU A 95 -6.34 -6.13 -0.28
N TRP A 96 -6.52 -7.42 -0.50
CA TRP A 96 -7.16 -8.32 0.47
C TRP A 96 -6.37 -8.42 1.78
N LEU A 97 -5.04 -8.55 1.73
CA LEU A 97 -4.20 -8.57 2.93
C LEU A 97 -4.29 -7.25 3.72
N LEU A 98 -4.29 -6.12 3.02
CA LEU A 98 -4.48 -4.80 3.63
C LEU A 98 -5.86 -4.68 4.25
N ASP A 99 -6.91 -5.12 3.56
CA ASP A 99 -8.29 -5.08 4.06
C ASP A 99 -8.44 -5.91 5.34
N GLN A 100 -7.90 -7.14 5.37
CA GLN A 100 -7.86 -8.00 6.55
C GLN A 100 -7.17 -7.30 7.73
N HIS A 101 -5.97 -6.75 7.51
CA HIS A 101 -5.21 -6.09 8.58
C HIS A 101 -5.85 -4.80 9.09
N LEU A 102 -6.45 -4.00 8.20
CA LEU A 102 -7.11 -2.75 8.57
C LEU A 102 -8.45 -3.03 9.27
N THR A 103 -9.23 -4.00 8.78
CA THR A 103 -10.51 -4.43 9.40
C THR A 103 -10.29 -4.98 10.81
N ASN A 104 -9.32 -5.89 10.98
CA ASN A 104 -9.01 -6.50 12.29
C ASN A 104 -8.56 -5.48 13.34
N ARG A 105 -8.11 -4.30 12.91
CA ARG A 105 -7.65 -3.22 13.79
C ARG A 105 -8.70 -2.10 13.96
N GLY A 106 -9.87 -2.20 13.32
CA GLY A 106 -10.85 -1.13 13.28
C GLY A 106 -10.34 0.14 12.58
N LEU A 107 -9.34 -0.01 11.70
CA LEU A 107 -8.67 1.09 10.98
C LEU A 107 -8.98 1.07 9.48
N LYS A 108 -10.01 0.31 9.08
CA LYS A 108 -10.52 0.37 7.71
C LYS A 108 -10.83 1.83 7.42
N PRO A 109 -10.38 2.40 6.29
CA PRO A 109 -10.88 3.71 5.90
C PRO A 109 -12.40 3.63 5.95
N GLU A 110 -13.04 4.52 6.70
CA GLU A 110 -14.49 4.67 6.65
C GLU A 110 -14.79 4.95 5.19
N PHE A 111 -15.21 3.89 4.49
CA PHE A 111 -15.94 4.03 3.25
C PHE A 111 -17.19 4.74 3.68
N GLU A 112 -17.13 6.06 3.61
CA GLU A 112 -18.26 6.92 3.86
C GLU A 112 -19.43 6.27 3.11
N LYS A 113 -20.48 5.97 3.87
CA LYS A 113 -21.82 5.66 3.38
C LYS A 113 -22.38 6.87 2.60
N THR A 114 -21.62 7.39 1.63
CA THR A 114 -21.89 8.63 0.88
C THR A 114 -21.87 8.37 -0.62
N LEU A 115 -22.06 7.11 -1.02
CA LEU A 115 -22.66 6.79 -2.32
C LEU A 115 -24.12 6.31 -2.19
N ALA A 116 -24.66 6.23 -0.96
CA ALA A 116 -26.06 5.90 -0.70
C ALA A 116 -26.94 7.12 -0.34
N ILE A 117 -26.36 8.33 -0.23
CA ILE A 117 -27.09 9.56 0.17
C ILE A 117 -27.29 10.53 -1.03
N LEU A 118 -26.75 10.23 -2.22
CA LEU A 118 -26.99 11.01 -3.45
C LEU A 118 -27.76 10.22 -4.52
N GLY A 119 -28.58 9.26 -4.09
CA GLY A 119 -29.55 8.56 -4.93
C GLY A 119 -30.98 8.78 -4.42
N HIS A 120 -31.38 10.06 -4.33
CA HIS A 120 -32.76 10.49 -4.21
C HIS A 120 -33.12 11.36 -5.41
#